data_AF-A0ABD3NHS6-F1
#
_entry.id   AF-A0ABD3NHS6-F1
#
_cell.length_a   1.000
_cell.length_b   1.000
_cell.length_c   1.000
_cell.angle_alpha   90.00
_cell.angle_beta   90.00
_cell.angle_gamma   90.00
#
_symmetry.space_group_name_H-M   'P 1'
#
loop_
_entity.id
_entity.type
_entity.pdbx_description
1 polymer ?
#
loop_
_entity_poly.entity_id
_entity_poly.type
_entity_poly.pdbx_seq_one_letter_code
_entity_poly.pdbx_strand_id
1 'polypeptide(L)'
;MDVYQLVPHSSRSWQLRQENAAVEVLGQPCSVREVGDGQRATTSVAPAVDVVIAPTTIFDVIQGWKQGWFWRKLESDVDWLISAIEVDSVLAVADGSYIRELFTDANSCAFVLECQEERGRILGRLVEGSKDVCAYRGELLGLLAIHLILLAVNKLRPDLAGTVRIGSDCLGALGRVVDLPDDCLPSGTKPSDILKVLMLHCQAFSFDCVYEHIEAHQDDQEAYMELSRVAQLNCCMDIDAKRELLELVGQMTPAQLTLPLEPVVVMVGRHKMTSGSEERIVYWCNKILAWRILYDPKVHNLAG
;
A
#
# COMPACT_ATOMS: atom_id res chain seq x y z
N MET A 1 21.68 -22.44 -13.10
CA MET A 1 22.70 -21.68 -13.87
C MET A 1 23.17 -22.54 -15.02
N ASP A 2 23.37 -21.95 -16.19
CA ASP A 2 23.83 -22.67 -17.38
C ASP A 2 25.29 -22.33 -17.66
N VAL A 3 26.08 -23.33 -18.03
CA VAL A 3 27.51 -23.20 -18.33
C VAL A 3 27.75 -23.39 -19.81
N TYR A 4 28.44 -22.44 -20.43
CA TYR A 4 28.75 -22.43 -21.85
C TYR A 4 30.25 -22.47 -22.08
N GLN A 5 30.67 -23.12 -23.17
CA GLN A 5 32.06 -23.16 -23.61
C GLN A 5 32.18 -22.57 -25.01
N LEU A 6 33.24 -21.81 -25.27
CA LEU A 6 33.50 -21.27 -26.60
C LEU A 6 33.78 -22.41 -27.59
N VAL A 7 33.13 -22.36 -28.76
CA VAL A 7 33.40 -23.32 -29.83
C VAL A 7 34.80 -23.09 -30.38
N PRO A 8 35.64 -24.13 -30.53
CA PRO A 8 36.97 -23.98 -31.11
C PRO A 8 36.91 -23.26 -32.46
N HIS A 9 37.74 -22.22 -32.62
CA HIS A 9 37.90 -21.42 -33.84
C HIS A 9 36.73 -20.45 -34.15
N SER A 10 35.83 -20.22 -33.19
CA SER A 10 34.83 -19.15 -33.26
C SER A 10 35.00 -18.16 -32.12
N SER A 11 34.94 -16.86 -32.41
CA SER A 11 34.95 -15.80 -31.40
C SER A 11 33.55 -15.41 -30.91
N ARG A 12 32.49 -16.01 -31.50
CA ARG A 12 31.09 -15.60 -31.27
C ARG A 12 30.14 -16.76 -30.99
N SER A 13 30.58 -18.00 -31.14
CA SER A 13 29.74 -19.18 -30.97
C SER A 13 30.05 -19.90 -29.66
N TRP A 14 29.02 -20.18 -28.87
CA TRP A 14 29.10 -20.81 -27.56
C TRP A 14 28.22 -22.06 -27.53
N GLN A 15 28.69 -23.13 -26.90
CA GLN A 15 27.96 -24.38 -26.75
C GLN A 15 27.62 -24.62 -25.29
N LEU A 16 26.36 -24.95 -25.01
CA LEU A 16 25.88 -25.33 -23.68
C LEU A 16 26.54 -26.64 -23.25
N ARG A 17 27.24 -26.60 -22.11
CA ARG A 17 27.98 -27.72 -21.53
C ARG A 17 27.25 -28.38 -20.37
N GLN A 18 26.53 -27.57 -19.59
CA GLN A 18 25.84 -28.04 -18.39
C GLN A 18 24.63 -27.15 -18.10
N GLU A 19 23.49 -27.78 -17.84
CA GLU A 19 22.28 -27.14 -17.34
C GLU A 19 22.18 -27.29 -15.82
N ASN A 20 21.43 -26.39 -15.17
CA ASN A 20 21.00 -26.52 -13.77
C ASN A 20 22.13 -26.56 -12.71
N ALA A 21 23.26 -25.89 -12.95
CA ALA A 21 24.28 -25.67 -11.92
C ALA A 21 23.76 -24.78 -10.76
N ALA A 22 24.37 -24.92 -9.58
CA ALA A 22 24.03 -24.17 -8.37
C ALA A 22 24.10 -22.65 -8.62
N VAL A 23 23.05 -21.94 -8.20
CA VAL A 23 22.89 -20.50 -8.45
C VAL A 23 23.40 -19.72 -7.25
N GLU A 24 24.26 -18.72 -7.50
CA GLU A 24 24.66 -17.73 -6.51
C GLU A 24 23.96 -16.40 -6.82
N VAL A 25 23.09 -15.93 -5.92
CA VAL A 25 22.29 -14.72 -6.14
C VAL A 25 23.08 -13.49 -5.66
N LEU A 26 23.78 -12.84 -6.58
CA LEU A 26 24.61 -11.65 -6.29
C LEU A 26 23.87 -10.32 -6.52
N GLY A 27 22.61 -10.35 -6.97
CA GLY A 27 21.77 -9.15 -7.09
C GLY A 27 22.17 -8.16 -8.18
N GLN A 28 23.00 -8.55 -9.16
CA GLN A 28 23.39 -7.72 -10.30
C GLN A 28 22.71 -8.19 -11.59
N PRO A 29 22.07 -7.30 -12.38
CA PRO A 29 21.45 -7.67 -13.66
C PRO A 29 22.47 -8.25 -14.63
N CYS A 30 22.16 -9.41 -15.22
CA CYS A 30 22.85 -10.00 -16.38
C CYS A 30 24.39 -10.01 -16.29
N SER A 31 24.94 -10.67 -15.29
CA SER A 31 26.38 -10.95 -15.20
C SER A 31 26.71 -12.35 -15.75
N VAL A 32 27.85 -12.48 -16.41
CA VAL A 32 28.48 -13.76 -16.77
C VAL A 32 29.80 -13.85 -16.02
N ARG A 33 30.12 -15.00 -15.42
CA ARG A 33 31.44 -15.24 -14.80
C ARG A 33 32.22 -16.28 -15.57
N GLU A 34 33.53 -16.12 -15.62
CA GLU A 34 34.43 -17.18 -16.09
C GLU A 34 34.58 -18.23 -14.99
N VAL A 35 34.33 -19.49 -15.32
CA VAL A 35 34.36 -20.63 -14.38
C VAL A 35 35.59 -21.52 -14.62
N GLY A 36 36.24 -21.36 -15.77
CA GLY A 36 37.48 -22.00 -16.17
C GLY A 36 37.89 -21.52 -17.56
N ASP A 37 39.06 -21.94 -18.07
CA ASP A 37 39.57 -21.49 -19.38
C ASP A 37 38.54 -21.68 -20.50
N GLY A 38 38.02 -20.55 -21.00
CA GLY A 38 37.04 -20.54 -22.10
C GLY A 38 35.63 -21.01 -21.71
N GLN A 39 35.33 -21.14 -20.42
CA GLN A 39 34.03 -21.51 -19.88
C GLN A 39 33.41 -20.36 -19.11
N ARG A 40 32.18 -19.98 -19.48
CA ARG A 40 31.42 -18.91 -18.83
C ARG A 40 30.09 -19.44 -18.33
N ALA A 41 29.63 -18.91 -17.21
CA ALA A 41 28.34 -19.29 -16.64
C ALA A 41 27.49 -18.06 -16.33
N THR A 42 26.16 -18.20 -16.45
CA THR A 42 25.17 -17.16 -16.20
C THR A 42 24.89 -16.98 -14.69
N THR A 43 25.26 -15.84 -14.10
CA THR A 43 25.13 -15.60 -12.64
C THR A 43 23.78 -14.99 -12.24
N SER A 44 22.91 -14.65 -13.20
CA SER A 44 21.56 -14.18 -12.92
C SER A 44 20.62 -14.68 -14.02
N VAL A 45 19.54 -15.36 -13.62
CA VAL A 45 18.44 -15.76 -14.50
C VAL A 45 17.22 -14.99 -14.01
N ALA A 46 16.62 -14.16 -14.86
CA ALA A 46 15.32 -13.59 -14.55
C ALA A 46 14.29 -14.75 -14.52
N PRO A 47 13.38 -14.81 -13.53
CA PRO A 47 12.30 -15.79 -13.57
C PRO A 47 11.53 -15.65 -14.87
N ALA A 48 10.97 -16.77 -15.36
CA ALA A 48 10.04 -16.73 -16.49
C ALA A 48 8.95 -15.70 -16.20
N VAL A 49 8.58 -14.89 -17.20
CA VAL A 49 7.46 -13.95 -17.08
C VAL A 49 6.23 -14.78 -16.70
N ASP A 50 5.65 -14.49 -15.53
CA ASP A 50 4.41 -15.12 -15.11
C ASP A 50 3.38 -14.96 -16.23
N VAL A 51 2.74 -16.05 -16.65
CA VAL A 51 1.63 -15.98 -17.60
C VAL A 51 0.54 -15.16 -16.92
N VAL A 52 0.32 -13.94 -17.42
CA VAL A 52 -0.70 -13.04 -16.88
C VAL A 52 -2.07 -13.61 -17.24
N ILE A 53 -2.69 -14.32 -16.30
CA ILE A 53 -4.09 -14.69 -16.39
C ILE A 53 -4.90 -13.40 -16.26
N ALA A 54 -5.76 -13.12 -17.23
CA ALA A 54 -6.65 -11.96 -17.15
C ALA A 54 -7.56 -12.11 -15.91
N PRO A 55 -7.68 -11.07 -15.06
CA PRO A 55 -8.52 -11.13 -13.89
C PRO A 55 -9.99 -11.31 -14.32
N THR A 56 -10.72 -12.14 -13.57
CA THR A 56 -12.15 -12.43 -13.86
C THR A 56 -13.08 -11.85 -12.81
N THR A 57 -12.58 -11.64 -11.60
CA THR A 57 -13.31 -11.04 -10.47
C THR A 57 -12.60 -9.77 -9.99
N ILE A 58 -13.29 -8.94 -9.22
CA ILE A 58 -12.67 -7.76 -8.59
C ILE A 58 -11.56 -8.23 -7.63
N PHE A 59 -11.79 -9.34 -6.93
CA PHE A 59 -10.83 -9.90 -6.00
C PHE A 59 -9.56 -10.39 -6.69
N ASP A 60 -9.64 -10.95 -7.91
CA ASP A 60 -8.46 -11.32 -8.71
C ASP A 60 -7.55 -10.10 -8.97
N VAL A 61 -8.16 -8.95 -9.27
CA VAL A 61 -7.43 -7.69 -9.48
C VAL A 61 -6.71 -7.27 -8.20
N ILE A 62 -7.42 -7.30 -7.06
CA ILE A 62 -6.88 -6.94 -5.75
C ILE A 62 -5.74 -7.88 -5.34
N GLN A 63 -5.91 -9.19 -5.52
CA GLN A 63 -4.88 -10.19 -5.25
C GLN A 63 -3.64 -9.99 -6.13
N GLY A 64 -3.84 -9.54 -7.38
CA GLY A 64 -2.77 -9.20 -8.31
C GLY A 64 -1.79 -8.15 -7.80
N TRP A 65 -2.18 -7.30 -6.85
CA TRP A 65 -1.30 -6.29 -6.25
C TRP A 65 -0.31 -6.88 -5.24
N LYS A 66 -0.60 -8.06 -4.67
CA LYS A 66 0.29 -8.82 -3.75
C LYS A 66 0.42 -8.25 -2.33
N GLN A 67 -0.12 -7.08 -2.01
CA GLN A 67 -0.17 -6.54 -0.64
C GLN A 67 -1.32 -7.13 0.17
N GLY A 68 -1.33 -8.46 0.34
CA GLY A 68 -2.39 -9.17 1.05
C GLY A 68 -2.62 -8.71 2.49
N TRP A 69 -1.63 -8.07 3.13
CA TRP A 69 -1.78 -7.48 4.47
C TRP A 69 -2.87 -6.41 4.53
N PHE A 70 -3.07 -5.66 3.43
CA PHE A 70 -4.01 -4.56 3.32
C PHE A 70 -5.47 -5.05 3.23
N TRP A 71 -5.68 -6.32 2.89
CA TRP A 71 -7.00 -6.89 2.64
C TRP A 71 -7.38 -7.98 3.66
N ARG A 72 -6.60 -8.14 4.75
CA ARG A 72 -6.76 -9.26 5.70
C ARG A 72 -8.09 -9.27 6.45
N LYS A 73 -8.60 -8.09 6.81
CA LYS A 73 -9.87 -7.92 7.53
C LYS A 73 -10.94 -7.32 6.60
N LEU A 74 -10.91 -7.68 5.31
CA LEU A 74 -11.97 -7.39 4.36
C LEU A 74 -13.03 -8.49 4.48
N GLU A 75 -14.23 -8.11 4.90
CA GLU A 75 -15.38 -8.99 5.05
C GLU A 75 -16.34 -8.80 3.88
N SER A 76 -16.89 -9.92 3.39
CA SER A 76 -17.85 -10.03 2.28
C SER A 76 -17.24 -10.09 0.87
N ASP A 77 -18.10 -10.42 -0.09
CA ASP A 77 -17.83 -10.41 -1.51
C ASP A 77 -17.84 -8.96 -2.04
N VAL A 78 -17.03 -8.72 -3.07
CA VAL A 78 -16.88 -7.44 -3.76
C VAL A 78 -17.65 -7.39 -5.07
N ASP A 79 -18.05 -8.53 -5.63
CA ASP A 79 -18.60 -8.62 -7.01
C ASP A 79 -19.96 -7.94 -7.19
N TRP A 80 -20.71 -7.68 -6.11
CA TRP A 80 -21.96 -6.91 -6.15
C TRP A 80 -21.75 -5.42 -6.52
N LEU A 81 -20.53 -4.90 -6.34
CA LEU A 81 -20.24 -3.47 -6.56
C LEU A 81 -20.54 -3.01 -7.98
N ILE A 82 -20.27 -3.84 -8.99
CA ILE A 82 -20.52 -3.47 -10.40
C ILE A 82 -21.99 -3.11 -10.59
N SER A 83 -22.89 -4.03 -10.22
CA SER A 83 -24.33 -3.85 -10.35
C SER A 83 -24.85 -2.68 -9.50
N ALA A 84 -24.25 -2.43 -8.34
CA ALA A 84 -24.65 -1.35 -7.46
C ALA A 84 -24.21 0.03 -7.97
N ILE A 85 -23.06 0.12 -8.65
CA ILE A 85 -22.58 1.35 -9.31
C ILE A 85 -23.48 1.69 -10.50
N GLU A 86 -23.87 0.70 -11.31
CA GLU A 86 -24.74 0.92 -12.49
C GLU A 86 -26.09 1.56 -12.15
N VAL A 87 -26.54 1.42 -10.89
CA VAL A 87 -27.82 1.97 -10.39
C VAL A 87 -27.62 3.08 -9.36
N ASP A 88 -26.42 3.68 -9.28
CA ASP A 88 -26.08 4.81 -8.39
C ASP A 88 -26.37 4.55 -6.90
N SER A 89 -26.20 3.30 -6.45
CA SER A 89 -26.61 2.85 -5.11
C SER A 89 -25.45 2.65 -4.13
N VAL A 90 -24.21 2.92 -4.51
CA VAL A 90 -23.05 2.69 -3.62
C VAL A 90 -22.83 3.88 -2.70
N LEU A 91 -22.87 3.62 -1.40
CA LEU A 91 -22.41 4.51 -0.35
C LEU A 91 -21.17 3.93 0.31
N ALA A 92 -20.08 4.68 0.31
CA ALA A 92 -18.83 4.31 0.95
C ALA A 92 -18.48 5.31 2.05
N VAL A 93 -18.04 4.83 3.21
CA VAL A 93 -17.64 5.69 4.35
C VAL A 93 -16.33 5.16 4.94
N ALA A 94 -15.43 6.05 5.31
CA ALA A 94 -14.17 5.71 5.99
C ALA A 94 -13.89 6.66 7.16
N ASP A 95 -13.20 6.12 8.16
CA ASP A 95 -12.77 6.82 9.37
C ASP A 95 -11.39 6.29 9.83
N GLY A 96 -10.55 7.17 10.38
CA GLY A 96 -9.21 6.88 10.85
C GLY A 96 -8.99 7.19 12.33
N SER A 97 -8.43 6.22 13.08
CA SER A 97 -8.14 6.40 14.49
C SER A 97 -6.65 6.41 14.83
N TYR A 98 -6.30 7.23 15.83
CA TYR A 98 -4.98 7.25 16.45
C TYR A 98 -5.10 7.60 17.94
N ILE A 99 -4.64 6.68 18.80
CA ILE A 99 -4.68 6.84 20.26
C ILE A 99 -3.26 6.84 20.79
N ARG A 100 -2.71 8.04 21.00
CA ARG A 100 -1.29 8.26 21.38
C ARG A 100 -0.90 7.59 22.68
N GLU A 101 -1.85 7.51 23.62
CA GLU A 101 -1.67 6.91 24.95
C GLU A 101 -1.48 5.40 24.87
N LEU A 102 -2.02 4.76 23.84
CA LEU A 102 -1.89 3.32 23.62
C LEU A 102 -0.68 3.00 22.75
N PHE A 103 -0.50 3.74 21.65
CA PHE A 103 0.54 3.47 20.67
C PHE A 103 1.21 4.75 20.17
N THR A 104 2.54 4.71 20.10
CA THR A 104 3.33 5.80 19.50
C THR A 104 3.67 5.54 18.03
N ASP A 105 3.38 4.33 17.53
CA ASP A 105 3.76 3.87 16.21
C ASP A 105 2.72 2.95 15.54
N ALA A 106 1.45 3.08 15.90
CA ALA A 106 0.33 2.49 15.17
C ALA A 106 -0.83 3.49 14.99
N ASN A 107 -1.45 3.47 13.82
CA ASN A 107 -2.78 4.04 13.57
C ASN A 107 -3.68 2.93 12.98
N SER A 108 -4.98 3.19 12.91
CA SER A 108 -5.94 2.29 12.29
C SER A 108 -6.91 3.07 11.42
N CYS A 109 -7.66 2.34 10.60
CA CYS A 109 -8.84 2.85 9.94
C CYS A 109 -9.86 1.75 9.75
N ALA A 110 -11.11 2.16 9.55
CA ALA A 110 -12.19 1.29 9.11
C ALA A 110 -12.88 1.94 7.91
N PHE A 111 -13.44 1.11 7.04
CA PHE A 111 -14.22 1.56 5.92
C PHE A 111 -15.33 0.58 5.58
N VAL A 112 -16.39 1.09 4.98
CA VAL A 112 -17.55 0.33 4.54
C VAL A 112 -17.92 0.77 3.13
N LEU A 113 -18.34 -0.19 2.30
CA LEU A 113 -19.10 0.08 1.08
C LEU A 113 -20.42 -0.67 1.20
N GLU A 114 -21.54 0.00 1.01
CA GLU A 114 -22.88 -0.56 1.16
C GLU A 114 -23.74 -0.18 -0.05
N CYS A 115 -24.51 -1.14 -0.55
CA CYS A 115 -25.58 -0.86 -1.49
C CYS A 115 -26.80 -0.32 -0.73
N GLN A 116 -27.27 0.87 -1.08
CA GLN A 116 -28.43 1.52 -0.47
C GLN A 116 -29.76 0.77 -0.75
N GLU A 117 -29.78 -0.15 -1.70
CA GLU A 117 -30.91 -1.05 -1.99
C GLU A 117 -30.75 -2.44 -1.35
N GLU A 118 -29.91 -2.55 -0.31
CA GLU A 118 -29.61 -3.76 0.48
C GLU A 118 -28.97 -4.93 -0.31
N ARG A 119 -28.32 -4.64 -1.44
CA ARG A 119 -27.57 -5.64 -2.24
C ARG A 119 -26.08 -5.60 -1.93
N GLY A 120 -25.71 -6.16 -0.78
CA GLY A 120 -24.31 -6.37 -0.43
C GLY A 120 -23.70 -5.21 0.37
N ARG A 121 -22.72 -5.61 1.18
CA ARG A 121 -21.96 -4.74 2.08
C ARG A 121 -20.56 -5.31 2.21
N ILE A 122 -19.56 -4.44 2.15
CA ILE A 122 -18.14 -4.74 2.39
C ILE A 122 -17.74 -3.99 3.64
N LEU A 123 -17.09 -4.65 4.58
CA LEU A 123 -16.48 -4.02 5.76
C LEU A 123 -14.98 -4.31 5.73
N GLY A 124 -14.16 -3.26 5.83
CA GLY A 124 -12.72 -3.39 5.88
C GLY A 124 -12.14 -2.67 7.10
N ARG A 125 -11.14 -3.29 7.71
CA ARG A 125 -10.41 -2.75 8.86
C ARG A 125 -8.91 -2.92 8.66
N LEU A 126 -8.15 -1.93 9.11
CA LEU A 126 -6.71 -1.87 8.92
C LEU A 126 -6.04 -1.35 10.19
N VAL A 127 -4.88 -1.93 10.50
CA VAL A 127 -3.92 -1.38 11.46
C VAL A 127 -2.61 -1.23 10.73
N GLU A 128 -2.06 -0.02 10.74
CA GLU A 128 -0.77 0.27 10.13
C GLU A 128 0.25 0.67 11.20
N GLY A 129 1.36 -0.05 11.23
CA GLY A 129 2.54 0.34 11.97
C GLY A 129 3.36 1.34 11.18
N SER A 130 3.70 2.49 11.77
CA SER A 130 4.49 3.54 11.13
C SER A 130 5.15 4.44 12.17
N LYS A 131 6.22 5.16 11.80
CA LYS A 131 6.76 6.23 12.65
C LYS A 131 6.12 7.60 12.40
N ASP A 132 5.26 7.69 11.41
CA ASP A 132 4.53 8.90 11.02
C ASP A 132 3.02 8.71 11.24
N VAL A 133 2.65 8.06 12.33
CA VAL A 133 1.25 7.79 12.67
C VAL A 133 0.57 9.04 13.18
N CYS A 134 -0.66 9.25 12.71
CA CYS A 134 -1.60 10.26 13.20
C CYS A 134 -3.00 9.90 12.72
N ALA A 135 -4.03 10.50 13.32
CA ALA A 135 -5.42 10.28 12.91
C ALA A 135 -5.59 10.57 11.41
N TYR A 136 -5.06 11.70 10.93
CA TYR A 136 -5.08 12.07 9.52
C TYR A 136 -4.47 11.03 8.56
N ARG A 137 -3.47 10.26 9.00
CA ARG A 137 -2.92 9.15 8.21
C ARG A 137 -3.89 7.97 8.14
N GLY A 138 -4.56 7.66 9.25
CA GLY A 138 -5.64 6.67 9.28
C GLY A 138 -6.78 7.05 8.34
N GLU A 139 -7.20 8.33 8.36
CA GLU A 139 -8.26 8.84 7.48
C GLU A 139 -7.94 8.59 6.00
N LEU A 140 -6.75 9.00 5.59
CA LEU A 140 -6.28 8.80 4.21
C LEU A 140 -6.07 7.33 3.86
N LEU A 141 -5.75 6.47 4.84
CA LEU A 141 -5.62 5.04 4.63
C LEU A 141 -6.98 4.40 4.34
N GLY A 142 -8.03 4.81 5.05
CA GLY A 142 -9.40 4.37 4.81
C GLY A 142 -9.92 4.82 3.45
N LEU A 143 -9.70 6.10 3.09
CA LEU A 143 -10.02 6.61 1.76
C LEU A 143 -9.23 5.88 0.67
N LEU A 144 -7.94 5.63 0.87
CA LEU A 144 -7.12 4.84 -0.06
C LEU A 144 -7.72 3.45 -0.28
N ALA A 145 -8.19 2.78 0.78
CA ALA A 145 -8.78 1.45 0.65
C ALA A 145 -10.05 1.45 -0.20
N ILE A 146 -10.95 2.41 0.01
CA ILE A 146 -12.14 2.60 -0.84
C ILE A 146 -11.71 2.81 -2.29
N HIS A 147 -10.80 3.74 -2.56
CA HIS A 147 -10.39 4.08 -3.93
C HIS A 147 -9.68 2.92 -4.64
N LEU A 148 -8.91 2.11 -3.92
CA LEU A 148 -8.30 0.91 -4.48
C LEU A 148 -9.38 -0.13 -4.84
N ILE A 149 -10.41 -0.33 -4.02
CA ILE A 149 -11.52 -1.22 -4.39
C ILE A 149 -12.22 -0.70 -5.67
N LEU A 150 -12.48 0.62 -5.75
CA LEU A 150 -13.06 1.24 -6.95
C LEU A 150 -12.14 1.12 -8.18
N LEU A 151 -10.83 1.23 -8.00
CA LEU A 151 -9.85 0.98 -9.05
C LEU A 151 -9.90 -0.47 -9.54
N ALA A 152 -10.10 -1.44 -8.64
CA ALA A 152 -10.25 -2.83 -9.02
C ALA A 152 -11.51 -3.05 -9.87
N VAL A 153 -12.63 -2.42 -9.49
CA VAL A 153 -13.86 -2.39 -10.31
C VAL A 153 -13.58 -1.80 -11.69
N ASN A 154 -12.99 -0.61 -11.75
CA ASN A 154 -12.69 0.10 -13.00
C ASN A 154 -11.72 -0.67 -13.91
N LYS A 155 -10.76 -1.41 -13.33
CA LYS A 155 -9.86 -2.30 -14.11
C LYS A 155 -10.59 -3.49 -14.72
N LEU A 156 -11.62 -4.00 -14.06
CA LEU A 156 -12.42 -5.13 -14.55
C LEU A 156 -13.50 -4.69 -15.54
N ARG A 157 -14.12 -3.54 -15.30
CA ARG A 157 -15.16 -2.91 -16.14
C ARG A 157 -14.80 -1.46 -16.45
N PRO A 158 -13.89 -1.19 -17.41
CA PRO A 158 -13.43 0.16 -17.75
C PRO A 158 -14.48 0.99 -18.52
N ASP A 159 -15.61 0.38 -18.87
CA ASP A 159 -16.77 0.97 -19.53
C ASP A 159 -17.93 1.26 -18.56
N LEU A 160 -17.75 0.95 -17.27
CA LEU A 160 -18.80 1.07 -16.25
C LEU A 160 -19.17 2.53 -16.02
N ALA A 161 -20.43 2.88 -16.22
CA ALA A 161 -20.99 4.18 -15.87
C ALA A 161 -21.84 4.08 -14.60
N GLY A 162 -21.94 5.19 -13.87
CA GLY A 162 -22.70 5.27 -12.62
C GLY A 162 -22.00 6.20 -11.63
N THR A 163 -22.41 6.12 -10.37
CA THR A 163 -21.96 7.02 -9.30
C THR A 163 -21.69 6.26 -8.01
N VAL A 164 -20.61 6.64 -7.33
CA VAL A 164 -20.29 6.23 -5.96
C VAL A 164 -20.28 7.45 -5.07
N ARG A 165 -21.01 7.38 -3.95
CA ARG A 165 -20.95 8.41 -2.90
C ARG A 165 -19.91 8.02 -1.86
N ILE A 166 -18.98 8.91 -1.55
CA ILE A 166 -17.87 8.67 -0.61
C ILE A 166 -17.94 9.71 0.50
N GLY A 167 -18.12 9.23 1.73
CA GLY A 167 -18.22 10.03 2.94
C GLY A 167 -16.99 9.88 3.86
N SER A 168 -16.63 10.96 4.53
CA SER A 168 -15.69 10.97 5.66
C SER A 168 -15.93 12.22 6.51
N ASP A 169 -15.68 12.12 7.81
CA ASP A 169 -15.76 13.26 8.72
C ASP A 169 -14.52 14.17 8.68
N CYS A 170 -13.44 13.71 8.04
CA CYS A 170 -12.21 14.46 7.88
C CYS A 170 -12.24 15.30 6.60
N LEU A 171 -12.76 16.53 6.71
CA LEU A 171 -12.77 17.50 5.60
C LEU A 171 -11.38 17.70 4.96
N GLY A 172 -10.33 17.69 5.79
CA GLY A 172 -8.95 17.82 5.32
C GLY A 172 -8.46 16.60 4.52
N ALA A 173 -8.99 15.40 4.78
CA ALA A 173 -8.64 14.20 4.02
C ALA A 173 -9.40 14.19 2.69
N LEU A 174 -10.72 14.43 2.72
CA LEU A 174 -11.55 14.56 1.52
C LEU A 174 -11.02 15.62 0.56
N GLY A 175 -10.79 16.84 1.05
CA GLY A 175 -10.23 17.91 0.22
C GLY A 175 -8.88 17.52 -0.37
N ARG A 176 -8.05 16.75 0.37
CA ARG A 176 -6.77 16.28 -0.15
C ARG A 176 -6.89 15.23 -1.24
N VAL A 177 -7.94 14.41 -1.24
CA VAL A 177 -8.19 13.40 -2.28
C VAL A 177 -8.79 14.05 -3.52
N VAL A 178 -9.72 14.98 -3.33
CA VAL A 178 -10.41 15.71 -4.41
C VAL A 178 -9.45 16.66 -5.14
N ASP A 179 -8.62 17.40 -4.39
CA ASP A 179 -7.73 18.43 -4.96
C ASP A 179 -6.32 17.88 -5.24
N LEU A 180 -6.21 16.60 -5.64
CA LEU A 180 -4.91 16.03 -6.03
C LEU A 180 -4.44 16.64 -7.36
N PRO A 181 -3.15 17.02 -7.46
CA PRO A 181 -2.60 17.54 -8.71
C PRO A 181 -2.37 16.41 -9.72
N ASP A 182 -2.53 16.71 -11.01
CA ASP A 182 -2.35 15.71 -12.09
C ASP A 182 -0.90 15.23 -12.24
N ASP A 183 0.06 16.14 -12.07
CA ASP A 183 1.46 15.88 -12.45
C ASP A 183 2.37 15.53 -11.27
N CYS A 184 2.25 16.26 -10.14
CA CYS A 184 3.22 16.16 -9.06
C CYS A 184 2.67 16.63 -7.71
N LEU A 185 2.89 15.83 -6.67
CA LEU A 185 2.63 16.26 -5.30
C LEU A 185 3.63 17.36 -4.87
N PRO A 186 3.14 18.47 -4.27
CA PRO A 186 4.01 19.48 -3.70
C PRO A 186 4.97 18.92 -2.66
N SER A 187 6.21 19.42 -2.66
CA SER A 187 7.22 19.06 -1.66
C SER A 187 6.71 19.29 -0.23
N GLY A 188 7.03 18.37 0.67
CA GLY A 188 6.60 18.45 2.08
C GLY A 188 5.16 17.99 2.34
N THR A 189 4.40 17.60 1.32
CA THR A 189 3.07 17.01 1.50
C THR A 189 3.14 15.75 2.37
N LYS A 190 2.29 15.65 3.39
CA LYS A 190 2.23 14.51 4.31
C LYS A 190 0.79 13.98 4.39
N PRO A 191 0.55 12.65 4.36
CA PRO A 191 1.48 11.56 4.06
C PRO A 191 1.61 11.32 2.55
N SER A 192 2.80 11.58 1.98
CA SER A 192 3.01 11.55 0.52
C SER A 192 2.96 10.18 -0.11
N ASP A 193 3.22 9.10 0.65
CA ASP A 193 3.14 7.73 0.13
C ASP A 193 1.70 7.36 -0.24
N ILE A 194 0.74 7.62 0.66
CA ILE A 194 -0.69 7.37 0.41
C ILE A 194 -1.20 8.26 -0.73
N LEU A 195 -0.91 9.56 -0.66
CA LEU A 195 -1.38 10.52 -1.65
C LEU A 195 -0.81 10.25 -3.05
N LYS A 196 0.42 9.71 -3.16
CA LYS A 196 0.99 9.30 -4.46
C LYS A 196 0.25 8.14 -5.07
N VAL A 197 -0.17 7.15 -4.27
CA VAL A 197 -0.95 6.02 -4.80
C VAL A 197 -2.28 6.52 -5.34
N LEU A 198 -2.98 7.36 -4.57
CA LEU A 198 -4.23 7.99 -5.01
C LEU A 198 -4.06 8.83 -6.28
N MET A 199 -3.01 9.65 -6.33
CA MET A 199 -2.72 10.51 -7.48
C MET A 199 -2.39 9.71 -8.75
N LEU A 200 -1.61 8.63 -8.64
CA LEU A 200 -1.16 7.88 -9.82
C LEU A 200 -2.18 6.86 -10.32
N HIS A 201 -3.06 6.39 -9.45
CA HIS A 201 -3.89 5.22 -9.76
C HIS A 201 -5.39 5.46 -9.60
N CYS A 202 -5.81 6.46 -8.82
CA CYS A 202 -7.20 6.61 -8.39
C CYS A 202 -7.80 7.98 -8.76
N GLN A 203 -7.30 8.64 -9.81
CA GLN A 203 -7.80 9.94 -10.28
C GLN A 203 -8.91 9.83 -11.33
N ALA A 204 -8.91 8.75 -12.10
CA ALA A 204 -9.80 8.60 -13.24
C ALA A 204 -10.46 7.22 -13.24
N PHE A 205 -11.76 7.21 -12.97
CA PHE A 205 -12.64 6.07 -13.14
C PHE A 205 -13.61 6.34 -14.29
N SER A 206 -14.20 5.30 -14.87
CA SER A 206 -15.25 5.43 -15.89
C SER A 206 -16.61 5.88 -15.32
N PHE A 207 -16.73 5.86 -13.98
CA PHE A 207 -17.89 6.28 -13.20
C PHE A 207 -17.52 7.44 -12.26
N ASP A 208 -18.53 8.18 -11.79
CA ASP A 208 -18.33 9.37 -10.97
C ASP A 208 -18.14 9.02 -9.49
N CYS A 209 -17.27 9.77 -8.81
CA CYS A 209 -17.13 9.73 -7.35
C CYS A 209 -17.59 11.07 -6.77
N VAL A 210 -18.65 11.04 -5.98
CA VAL A 210 -19.23 12.21 -5.31
C VAL A 210 -18.82 12.18 -3.84
N TYR A 211 -18.12 13.21 -3.40
CA TYR A 211 -17.60 13.29 -2.03
C TYR A 211 -18.52 14.11 -1.13
N GLU A 212 -18.82 13.60 0.06
CA GLU A 212 -19.61 14.30 1.07
C GLU A 212 -18.87 14.35 2.41
N HIS A 213 -18.80 15.54 2.99
CA HIS A 213 -18.29 15.71 4.35
C HIS A 213 -19.40 15.39 5.35
N ILE A 214 -19.06 14.59 6.37
CA ILE A 214 -19.96 14.17 7.44
C ILE A 214 -19.57 14.92 8.71
N GLU A 215 -20.54 15.38 9.50
CA GLU A 215 -20.19 15.94 10.80
C GLU A 215 -19.73 14.81 11.73
N ALA A 216 -18.62 15.04 12.46
CA ALA A 216 -18.12 14.07 13.43
C ALA A 216 -19.03 14.02 14.66
N HIS A 217 -19.14 12.84 15.28
CA HIS A 217 -19.81 12.62 16.58
C HIS A 217 -21.26 13.12 16.64
N GLN A 218 -22.04 12.97 15.57
CA GLN A 218 -23.45 13.36 15.56
C GLN A 218 -24.30 12.57 16.58
N ASP A 219 -23.87 11.37 16.94
CA ASP A 219 -24.50 10.53 17.97
C ASP A 219 -24.35 11.08 19.41
N ASP A 220 -23.54 12.12 19.63
CA ASP A 220 -23.48 12.83 20.92
C ASP A 220 -24.70 13.74 21.14
N GLN A 221 -25.38 14.16 20.06
CA GLN A 221 -26.47 15.14 20.11
C GLN A 221 -27.82 14.56 19.65
N GLU A 222 -27.78 13.60 18.72
CA GLU A 222 -28.97 12.96 18.13
C GLU A 222 -28.93 11.44 18.36
N ALA A 223 -30.08 10.80 18.53
CA ALA A 223 -30.11 9.36 18.71
C ALA A 223 -29.61 8.66 17.43
N TYR A 224 -28.75 7.64 17.55
CA TYR A 224 -28.20 6.89 16.41
C TYR A 224 -29.25 6.45 15.38
N MET A 225 -30.44 6.07 15.84
CA MET A 225 -31.54 5.61 14.96
C MET A 225 -32.19 6.75 14.15
N GLU A 226 -32.01 8.01 14.56
CA GLU A 226 -32.53 9.21 13.90
C GLU A 226 -31.52 9.79 12.90
N LEU A 227 -30.24 9.46 13.05
CA LEU A 227 -29.17 9.86 12.14
C LEU A 227 -29.41 9.40 10.69
N SER A 228 -28.92 10.20 9.73
CA SER A 228 -28.84 9.80 8.33
C SER A 228 -28.01 8.52 8.16
N ARG A 229 -28.26 7.75 7.10
CA ARG A 229 -27.54 6.49 6.88
C ARG A 229 -26.02 6.69 6.79
N VAL A 230 -25.56 7.76 6.14
CA VAL A 230 -24.12 8.06 6.05
C VAL A 230 -23.52 8.36 7.43
N ALA A 231 -24.23 9.11 8.27
CA ALA A 231 -23.80 9.39 9.64
C ALA A 231 -23.78 8.13 10.53
N GLN A 232 -24.79 7.26 10.41
CA GLN A 232 -24.80 5.96 11.09
C GLN A 232 -23.58 5.11 10.71
N LEU A 233 -23.25 5.06 9.41
CA LEU A 233 -22.06 4.35 8.94
C LEU A 233 -20.77 5.00 9.47
N ASN A 234 -20.70 6.33 9.55
CA ASN A 234 -19.56 7.05 10.13
C ASN A 234 -19.33 6.66 11.59
N CYS A 235 -20.37 6.71 12.44
CA CYS A 235 -20.28 6.28 13.83
C CYS A 235 -19.80 4.82 13.94
N CYS A 236 -20.27 3.94 13.05
CA CYS A 236 -19.79 2.56 13.00
C CYS A 236 -18.31 2.46 12.64
N MET A 237 -17.82 3.26 11.69
CA MET A 237 -16.40 3.26 11.27
C MET A 237 -15.49 3.85 12.34
N ASP A 238 -15.89 4.92 13.04
CA ASP A 238 -15.16 5.47 14.20
C ASP A 238 -14.97 4.39 15.28
N ILE A 239 -16.06 3.70 15.65
CA ILE A 239 -16.04 2.61 16.63
C ILE A 239 -15.11 1.48 16.18
N ASP A 240 -15.21 1.07 14.91
CA ASP A 240 -14.41 -0.03 14.37
C ASP A 240 -12.93 0.34 14.29
N ALA A 241 -12.59 1.55 13.84
CA ALA A 241 -11.22 2.04 13.80
C ALA A 241 -10.61 2.08 15.21
N LYS A 242 -11.35 2.59 16.20
CA LYS A 242 -10.91 2.59 17.62
C LYS A 242 -10.74 1.16 18.16
N ARG A 243 -11.69 0.27 17.86
CA ARG A 243 -11.65 -1.13 18.29
C ARG A 243 -10.42 -1.86 17.77
N GLU A 244 -10.00 -1.61 16.53
CA GLU A 244 -8.79 -2.21 15.95
C GLU A 244 -7.52 -1.87 16.75
N LEU A 245 -7.40 -0.64 17.27
CA LEU A 245 -6.29 -0.28 18.17
C LEU A 245 -6.43 -0.95 19.53
N LEU A 246 -7.65 -1.01 20.08
CA LEU A 246 -7.88 -1.68 21.36
C LEU A 246 -7.54 -3.17 21.31
N GLU A 247 -7.86 -3.86 20.21
CA GLU A 247 -7.50 -5.27 19.99
C GLU A 247 -5.98 -5.48 19.92
N LEU A 248 -5.22 -4.47 19.48
CA LEU A 248 -3.76 -4.51 19.41
C LEU A 248 -3.11 -4.42 20.81
N VAL A 249 -3.85 -4.01 21.85
CA VAL A 249 -3.29 -3.86 23.21
C VAL A 249 -2.78 -5.21 23.72
N GLY A 250 -1.54 -5.22 24.20
CA GLY A 250 -0.85 -6.44 24.64
C GLY A 250 -0.23 -7.25 23.49
N GLN A 251 -0.35 -6.80 22.25
CA GLN A 251 0.29 -7.39 21.08
C GLN A 251 1.47 -6.52 20.59
N MET A 252 2.32 -7.10 19.74
CA MET A 252 3.34 -6.31 19.04
C MET A 252 2.70 -5.49 17.93
N THR A 253 3.06 -4.21 17.83
CA THR A 253 2.65 -3.37 16.71
C THR A 253 3.13 -3.96 15.38
N PRO A 254 2.30 -3.94 14.33
CA PRO A 254 2.69 -4.50 13.05
C PRO A 254 3.92 -3.78 12.48
N ALA A 255 4.74 -4.50 11.71
CA ALA A 255 5.80 -3.87 10.93
C ALA A 255 5.20 -2.97 9.85
N GLN A 256 5.90 -1.89 9.52
CA GLN A 256 5.50 -1.04 8.40
C GLN A 256 5.72 -1.78 7.08
N LEU A 257 4.66 -1.85 6.27
CA LEU A 257 4.65 -2.55 4.97
C LEU A 257 4.38 -1.59 3.81
N THR A 258 4.60 -2.05 2.59
CA THR A 258 4.32 -1.31 1.37
C THR A 258 2.81 -1.27 1.10
N LEU A 259 2.30 -0.15 0.62
CA LEU A 259 0.90 0.00 0.21
C LEU A 259 0.65 -0.74 -1.11
N PRO A 260 -0.60 -1.13 -1.40
CA PRO A 260 -0.98 -1.57 -2.72
C PRO A 260 -0.61 -0.52 -3.78
N LEU A 261 0.03 -0.97 -4.86
CA LEU A 261 0.45 -0.12 -5.97
C LEU A 261 1.38 1.05 -5.55
N GLU A 262 2.11 0.93 -4.44
CA GLU A 262 3.11 1.93 -4.07
C GLU A 262 4.24 1.96 -5.12
N PRO A 263 4.42 3.06 -5.88
CA PRO A 263 5.26 3.07 -7.08
C PRO A 263 6.76 2.92 -6.74
N VAL A 264 7.19 3.59 -5.67
CA VAL A 264 8.56 3.60 -5.19
C VAL A 264 8.52 3.61 -3.67
N VAL A 265 9.28 2.71 -3.08
CA VAL A 265 9.42 2.59 -1.62
C VAL A 265 10.87 2.82 -1.24
N VAL A 266 11.09 3.77 -0.34
CA VAL A 266 12.41 4.02 0.25
C VAL A 266 12.41 3.57 1.70
N MET A 267 13.29 2.64 2.04
CA MET A 267 13.46 2.12 3.39
C MET A 267 14.73 2.70 4.01
N VAL A 268 14.60 3.31 5.19
CA VAL A 268 15.72 3.78 6.01
C VAL A 268 15.81 2.89 7.25
N GLY A 269 16.75 1.95 7.22
CA GLY A 269 16.83 0.89 8.22
C GLY A 269 15.61 -0.04 8.13
N ARG A 270 14.75 -0.04 9.16
CA ARG A 270 13.50 -0.82 9.20
C ARG A 270 12.24 0.02 8.98
N HIS A 271 12.39 1.31 8.66
CA HIS A 271 11.27 2.24 8.53
C HIS A 271 11.06 2.65 7.08
N LYS A 272 9.81 2.65 6.66
CA LYS A 272 9.42 3.18 5.35
C LYS A 272 9.35 4.69 5.43
N MET A 273 9.87 5.37 4.43
CA MET A 273 9.67 6.81 4.29
C MET A 273 8.25 7.08 3.79
N THR A 274 7.50 7.90 4.51
CA THR A 274 6.12 8.27 4.15
C THR A 274 6.02 9.72 3.68
N SER A 275 6.79 10.63 4.28
CA SER A 275 6.95 12.04 3.89
C SER A 275 8.06 12.73 4.71
N GLY A 276 8.64 13.81 4.18
CA GLY A 276 9.53 14.73 4.94
C GLY A 276 10.68 14.09 5.71
N SER A 277 11.21 12.95 5.25
CA SER A 277 12.15 12.12 6.03
C SER A 277 13.62 12.47 5.78
N GLU A 278 13.91 13.70 5.34
CA GLU A 278 15.26 14.21 5.11
C GLU A 278 16.11 14.11 6.37
N GLU A 279 15.57 14.51 7.52
CA GLU A 279 16.23 14.38 8.82
C GLU A 279 16.54 12.93 9.18
N ARG A 280 15.66 11.99 8.84
CA ARG A 280 15.86 10.56 9.10
C ARG A 280 16.95 9.97 8.22
N ILE A 281 17.01 10.37 6.95
CA ILE A 281 18.11 9.99 6.06
C ILE A 281 19.42 10.52 6.64
N VAL A 282 19.47 11.81 6.99
CA VAL A 282 20.67 12.45 7.57
C VAL A 282 21.10 11.72 8.84
N TYR A 283 20.17 11.48 9.77
CA TYR A 283 20.44 10.74 11.00
C TYR A 283 20.98 9.33 10.72
N TRP A 284 20.36 8.59 9.81
CA TRP A 284 20.76 7.22 9.49
C TRP A 284 22.14 7.16 8.81
N CYS A 285 22.39 8.04 7.85
CA CYS A 285 23.70 8.19 7.21
C CYS A 285 24.79 8.52 8.25
N ASN A 286 24.52 9.49 9.13
CA ASN A 286 25.44 9.86 10.21
C ASN A 286 25.65 8.71 11.20
N LYS A 287 24.62 7.95 11.53
CA LYS A 287 24.72 6.76 12.39
C LYS A 287 25.64 5.69 11.77
N ILE A 288 25.52 5.43 10.46
CA ILE A 288 26.39 4.50 9.73
C ILE A 288 27.83 5.01 9.73
N LEU A 289 28.04 6.31 9.46
CA LEU A 289 29.37 6.92 9.47
C LEU A 289 30.02 6.84 10.85
N ALA A 290 29.27 7.20 11.91
CA ALA A 290 29.72 7.11 13.29
C ALA A 290 30.09 5.66 13.66
N TRP A 291 29.26 4.68 13.29
CA TRP A 291 29.59 3.27 13.52
C TRP A 291 30.86 2.86 12.79
N ARG A 292 31.05 3.25 11.52
CA ARG A 292 32.28 2.95 10.77
C ARG A 292 33.53 3.58 11.40
N ILE A 293 33.44 4.80 11.91
CA ILE A 293 34.58 5.51 12.51
C ILE A 293 34.90 4.97 13.91
N LEU A 294 33.88 4.73 14.73
CA LEU A 294 34.04 4.36 16.14
C LEU A 294 34.22 2.86 16.35
N TYR A 295 33.78 2.03 15.41
CA TYR A 295 33.88 0.56 15.46
C TYR A 295 34.98 0.01 14.53
N ASP A 296 35.80 0.87 13.90
CA ASP A 296 37.01 0.44 13.18
C ASP A 296 38.02 -0.11 14.21
N PRO A 297 38.45 -1.39 14.09
CA PRO A 297 39.42 -1.99 15.00
C PRO A 297 40.74 -1.21 15.10
N LYS A 298 41.08 -0.39 14.09
CA LYS A 298 42.27 0.45 14.09
C LYS A 298 42.20 1.63 15.07
N VAL A 299 41.01 2.08 15.44
CA VAL A 299 40.82 3.16 16.43
C VAL A 299 40.95 2.62 17.86
N HIS A 300 40.67 1.33 18.10
CA HIS A 300 40.90 0.69 19.39
C HIS A 300 42.38 0.45 19.74
N ASN A 301 43.29 0.49 18.75
CA ASN A 301 44.74 0.34 18.98
C ASN A 301 45.49 1.67 19.20
N LEU A 302 44.78 2.80 19.32
CA LEU A 302 45.38 4.09 19.71
C LEU A 302 45.13 4.46 21.18
N ALA A 303 44.52 3.55 21.95
CA ALA A 303 44.20 3.74 23.37
C ALA A 303 44.79 2.64 24.28
N GLY A 304 45.82 1.93 23.83
CA GLY A 304 46.55 0.90 24.60
C GLY A 304 48.05 1.08 24.51
#